data_AF-A0A8W7PTU5-F1
#
_entry.id   AF-A0A8W7PTU5-F1
#
_cell.length_a   1.000
_cell.length_b   1.000
_cell.length_c   1.000
_cell.angle_alpha   90.00
_cell.angle_beta   90.00
_cell.angle_gamma   90.00
#
_symmetry.space_group_name_H-M   'P 1'
#
loop_
_entity.id
_entity.type
_entity.pdbx_description
1 polymer ?
#
loop_
_entity_poly.entity_id
_entity_poly.type
_entity_poly.pdbx_seq_one_letter_code
_entity_poly.pdbx_strand_id
1 'polypeptide(L)'
;MQLPDDGSEFEVMMDLQKPLCEWMRTIYKTYFYEELAKVSNFPHYDTCPLPVANYVMENYVLDTEPYSEMMSEGRWKMEMMLMKGDSVCSGISVLNTVKPKE
;
A
#
# COMPACT_ATOMS: atom_id res chain seq x y z
N MET A 1 -8.97 -17.61 10.25
CA MET A 1 -7.95 -18.33 9.49
C MET A 1 -6.62 -17.70 9.89
N GLN A 2 -5.90 -18.29 10.83
CA GLN A 2 -4.59 -17.78 11.26
C GLN A 2 -3.55 -18.23 10.23
N LEU A 3 -2.87 -17.25 9.64
CA LEU A 3 -1.74 -17.47 8.74
C LEU A 3 -0.52 -17.93 9.55
N PRO A 4 0.40 -18.69 8.93
CA PRO A 4 1.59 -19.20 9.61
C PRO A 4 2.46 -18.04 10.11
N ASP A 5 2.90 -18.16 11.37
CA ASP A 5 3.92 -17.33 12.00
C ASP A 5 5.19 -17.37 11.14
N ASP A 6 5.54 -16.26 10.48
CA ASP A 6 6.76 -16.15 9.66
C ASP A 6 8.00 -15.84 10.52
N GLY A 7 7.86 -15.80 11.84
CA GLY A 7 8.91 -15.36 12.77
C GLY A 7 9.14 -13.85 12.77
N SER A 8 8.25 -13.04 12.16
CA SER A 8 8.35 -11.59 12.26
C SER A 8 7.94 -11.07 13.64
N GLU A 9 8.64 -10.04 14.11
CA GLU A 9 8.34 -9.38 15.39
C GLU A 9 7.07 -8.50 15.34
N PHE A 10 6.29 -8.56 14.25
CA PHE A 10 5.15 -7.69 13.99
C PHE A 10 3.85 -8.49 13.96
N GLU A 11 2.80 -7.97 14.59
CA GLU A 11 1.45 -8.52 14.47
C GLU A 11 0.83 -8.13 13.13
N VAL A 12 0.32 -9.11 12.38
CA VAL A 12 -0.34 -8.88 11.09
C VAL A 12 -1.73 -8.27 11.32
N MET A 13 -1.87 -6.98 11.08
CA MET A 13 -3.16 -6.29 11.20
C MET A 13 -4.01 -6.38 9.93
N MET A 14 -3.36 -6.38 8.77
CA MET A 14 -4.03 -6.49 7.48
C MET A 14 -3.14 -7.24 6.49
N ASP A 15 -3.68 -8.30 5.90
CA ASP A 15 -3.07 -9.01 4.78
C ASP A 15 -4.08 -9.04 3.64
N LEU A 16 -3.70 -8.47 2.50
CA LEU A 16 -4.59 -8.24 1.37
C LEU A 16 -3.90 -8.58 0.06
N GLN A 17 -4.23 -9.76 -0.46
CA GLN A 17 -3.80 -10.19 -1.78
C GLN A 17 -4.95 -10.06 -2.78
N LYS A 18 -4.76 -9.24 -3.81
CA LYS A 18 -5.72 -9.09 -4.92
C LYS A 18 -5.01 -9.05 -6.27
N PRO A 19 -5.65 -9.52 -7.36
CA PRO A 19 -5.18 -9.26 -8.70
C PRO A 19 -5.02 -7.74 -8.91
N LEU A 20 -3.91 -7.33 -9.53
CA LEU A 20 -3.57 -5.91 -9.71
C LEU A 20 -4.74 -5.09 -10.29
N CYS A 21 -5.44 -5.62 -11.30
CA CYS A 21 -6.55 -4.92 -11.93
C CYS A 21 -7.78 -4.77 -11.01
N GLU A 22 -8.00 -5.72 -10.10
CA GLU A 22 -9.04 -5.63 -9.10
C GLU A 22 -8.65 -4.63 -8.00
N TRP A 23 -7.38 -4.65 -7.57
CA TRP A 23 -6.84 -3.67 -6.63
C TRP A 23 -6.99 -2.24 -7.16
N MET A 24 -6.70 -2.02 -8.44
CA MET A 24 -6.90 -0.73 -9.12
C MET A 24 -8.35 -0.23 -9.01
N ARG A 25 -9.32 -1.08 -9.36
CA ARG A 25 -10.74 -0.71 -9.41
C ARG A 25 -11.41 -0.60 -8.04
N THR A 26 -10.80 -1.15 -6.99
CA THR A 26 -11.37 -1.20 -5.64
C THR A 26 -10.60 -0.27 -4.70
N ILE A 27 -9.45 -0.72 -4.20
CA ILE A 27 -8.68 -0.06 -3.15
C ILE A 27 -8.06 1.23 -3.67
N TYR A 28 -7.38 1.18 -4.82
CA TYR A 28 -6.76 2.36 -5.39
C TYR A 28 -7.80 3.43 -5.73
N LYS A 29 -8.88 3.05 -6.41
CA LYS A 29 -10.02 3.93 -6.68
C LYS A 29 -10.57 4.61 -5.43
N THR A 30 -10.76 3.85 -4.35
CA THR A 30 -11.51 4.32 -3.16
C THR A 30 -10.63 5.15 -2.23
N TYR A 31 -9.35 4.80 -2.07
CA TYR A 31 -8.51 5.36 -1.00
C TYR A 31 -7.33 6.18 -1.50
N PHE A 32 -6.84 5.95 -2.73
CA PHE A 32 -5.55 6.50 -3.16
C PHE A 32 -5.61 7.38 -4.41
N TYR A 33 -6.58 7.16 -5.31
CA TYR A 33 -6.59 7.79 -6.63
C TYR A 33 -6.65 9.32 -6.56
N GLU A 34 -7.53 9.89 -5.74
CA GLU A 34 -7.73 11.35 -5.69
C GLU A 34 -6.46 12.10 -5.26
N GLU A 35 -5.75 11.58 -4.27
CA GLU A 35 -4.50 12.19 -3.79
C GLU A 35 -3.33 11.89 -4.73
N LEU A 36 -3.18 10.64 -5.16
CA LEU A 36 -2.05 10.26 -6.02
C LEU A 36 -2.14 10.89 -7.41
N ALA A 37 -3.33 11.10 -7.97
CA ALA A 37 -3.50 11.75 -9.27
C ALA A 37 -2.97 13.19 -9.32
N LYS A 38 -2.80 13.85 -8.15
CA LYS A 38 -2.24 15.22 -8.06
C LYS A 38 -0.71 15.23 -8.13
N VAL A 39 -0.06 14.14 -7.75
CA VAL A 39 1.39 14.06 -7.50
C VAL A 39 2.08 12.90 -8.24
N SER A 40 1.33 12.11 -9.01
CA SER A 40 1.82 10.94 -9.71
C SER A 40 1.24 10.86 -11.11
N ASN A 41 2.02 10.28 -12.03
CA ASN A 41 1.56 9.92 -13.37
C ASN A 41 0.93 8.51 -13.44
N PHE A 42 0.60 7.92 -12.28
CA PHE A 42 -0.06 6.63 -12.22
C PHE A 42 -1.44 6.69 -12.89
N PRO A 43 -1.85 5.66 -13.65
CA PRO A 43 -2.98 5.78 -14.55
C PRO A 43 -4.31 5.71 -13.80
N HIS A 44 -5.38 6.10 -14.49
CA HIS A 44 -6.74 6.01 -13.95
C HIS A 44 -7.06 4.59 -13.48
N TYR A 45 -7.88 4.45 -12.43
CA TYR A 45 -8.21 3.16 -11.82
C TYR A 45 -8.86 2.14 -12.77
N ASP A 46 -9.41 2.60 -13.89
CA ASP A 46 -9.99 1.75 -14.94
C ASP A 46 -8.99 1.35 -16.03
N THR A 47 -7.79 1.94 -16.05
CA THR A 47 -6.74 1.62 -17.01
C THR A 47 -6.04 0.33 -16.61
N CYS A 48 -6.52 -0.78 -17.17
CA CYS A 48 -5.93 -2.10 -17.00
C CYS A 48 -5.98 -2.89 -18.33
N PRO A 49 -4.92 -3.63 -18.69
CA PRO A 49 -3.65 -3.79 -17.98
C PRO A 49 -2.84 -2.49 -17.91
N LEU A 50 -2.00 -2.33 -16.87
CA LEU A 50 -1.14 -1.15 -16.73
C LEU A 50 -0.19 -1.06 -17.92
N PRO A 51 -0.06 0.10 -18.59
CA PRO A 51 0.90 0.27 -19.67
C PRO A 51 2.33 0.13 -19.15
N VAL A 52 3.23 -0.33 -20.01
CA VAL A 52 4.67 -0.34 -19.69
C VAL A 52 5.16 1.11 -19.77
N ALA A 53 5.50 1.69 -18.63
CA ALA A 53 5.94 3.07 -18.51
C ALA A 53 6.77 3.28 -17.24
N ASN A 54 7.43 4.43 -17.16
CA ASN A 54 8.05 4.91 -15.93
C ASN A 54 7.01 5.65 -15.09
N TYR A 55 6.68 5.09 -13.94
CA TYR A 55 5.78 5.72 -12.98
C TYR A 55 6.57 6.53 -11.96
N VAL A 56 6.14 7.76 -11.71
CA VAL A 56 6.73 8.68 -10.75
C VAL A 56 5.68 9.15 -9.77
N MET A 57 6.11 9.42 -8.54
CA MET A 57 5.32 10.01 -7.49
C MET A 57 6.20 11.03 -6.78
N GLU A 58 5.84 12.30 -6.83
CA GLU A 58 6.69 13.40 -6.38
C GLU A 58 6.00 14.20 -5.27
N ASN A 59 6.69 14.43 -4.16
CA ASN A 59 6.17 15.22 -3.04
C ASN A 59 4.84 14.68 -2.47
N TYR A 60 4.65 13.36 -2.48
CA TYR A 60 3.50 12.75 -1.83
C TYR A 60 3.56 12.96 -0.31
N VAL A 61 2.54 13.61 0.22
CA VAL A 61 2.33 13.77 1.66
C VAL A 61 1.29 12.76 2.09
N LEU A 62 1.69 11.80 2.92
CA LEU A 62 0.78 10.84 3.50
C LEU A 62 -0.02 11.54 4.61
N ASP A 63 -1.32 11.75 4.38
CA ASP A 63 -2.22 12.22 5.42
C ASP A 63 -2.48 11.08 6.41
N THR A 64 -1.96 11.23 7.62
CA THR A 64 -2.08 10.24 8.69
C THR A 64 -3.34 10.39 9.52
N GLU A 65 -4.11 11.48 9.37
CA GLU A 65 -5.31 11.72 10.19
C GLU A 65 -6.35 10.58 10.11
N PRO A 66 -6.70 10.06 8.92
CA PRO A 66 -7.68 8.96 8.80
C PRO A 66 -7.20 7.65 9.44
N TYR A 67 -5.89 7.49 9.59
CA TYR A 67 -5.26 6.29 10.11
C TYR A 67 -4.90 6.41 11.59
N SER A 68 -5.07 7.59 12.20
CA SER A 68 -4.67 7.87 13.58
C SER A 68 -5.42 7.03 14.61
N GLU A 69 -6.69 6.69 14.35
CA GLU A 69 -7.48 5.81 15.22
C GLU A 69 -7.08 4.33 15.09
N MET A 70 -6.56 3.93 13.93
CA MET A 70 -6.13 2.55 13.66
C MET A 70 -4.68 2.31 14.07
N MET A 71 -3.83 3.34 13.99
CA MET A 71 -2.41 3.24 14.30
C MET A 71 -2.13 3.58 15.76
N SER A 72 -1.91 2.55 16.57
CA SER A 72 -1.34 2.69 17.91
C SER A 72 0.12 3.20 17.86
N GLU A 73 0.54 3.84 18.95
CA GLU A 73 1.95 4.20 19.16
C GLU A 73 2.84 2.94 19.06
N GLY A 74 3.91 3.02 18.27
CA GLY A 74 4.83 1.91 18.12
C GLY A 74 5.52 1.81 16.76
N ARG A 75 6.12 0.64 16.51
CA ARG A 75 6.79 0.33 15.24
C ARG A 75 5.83 -0.39 14.31
N TRP A 76 5.68 0.13 13.11
CA TRP A 76 4.80 -0.37 12.08
C TRP A 76 5.61 -0.82 10.87
N LYS A 77 5.23 -1.97 10.32
CA LYS A 77 5.78 -2.49 9.07
C LYS A 77 4.66 -2.55 8.04
N MET A 78 4.90 -1.98 6.86
CA MET A 78 4.01 -2.07 5.71
C MET A 78 4.76 -2.72 4.56
N GLU A 79 4.17 -3.73 3.95
CA GLU A 79 4.73 -4.43 2.80
C GLU A 79 3.74 -4.43 1.66
N MET A 80 4.22 -4.01 0.48
CA MET A 80 3.47 -4.01 -0.75
C MET A 80 4.28 -4.76 -1.80
N MET A 81 3.82 -5.93 -2.19
CA MET A 81 4.52 -6.80 -3.14
C MET A 81 3.68 -7.01 -4.39
N LEU A 82 4.29 -6.85 -5.56
CA LEU A 82 3.70 -7.22 -6.84
C LEU A 82 4.16 -8.62 -7.22
N MET A 83 3.20 -9.54 -7.33
CA MET A 83 3.44 -10.95 -7.62
C MET A 83 3.10 -11.29 -9.07
N LYS A 84 3.86 -12.22 -9.66
CA LYS A 84 3.51 -12.91 -10.91
C LYS A 84 3.58 -14.41 -10.67
N GLY A 85 2.42 -15.03 -10.47
CA GLY A 85 2.35 -16.37 -9.88
C GLY A 85 2.97 -16.34 -8.48
N ASP A 86 3.87 -17.26 -8.19
CA ASP A 86 4.55 -17.36 -6.89
C ASP A 86 5.83 -16.52 -6.80
N SER A 87 6.15 -15.74 -7.84
CA SER A 87 7.38 -14.93 -7.90
C SER A 87 7.10 -13.46 -7.60
N VAL A 88 7.86 -12.89 -6.66
CA VAL A 88 7.89 -11.44 -6.40
C VAL A 88 8.57 -10.74 -7.57
N CYS A 89 7.85 -9.85 -8.25
CA CYS A 89 8.37 -9.05 -9.35
C CYS A 89 8.92 -7.70 -8.90
N SER A 90 8.29 -7.11 -7.89
CA SER A 90 8.68 -5.83 -7.30
C SER A 90 8.01 -5.69 -5.94
N GLY A 91 8.51 -4.83 -5.08
CA GLY A 91 7.83 -4.50 -3.84
C GLY A 91 8.54 -3.44 -3.03
N ILE A 92 7.85 -2.98 -2.00
CA ILE A 92 8.32 -1.98 -1.05
C ILE A 92 8.03 -2.53 0.35
N SER A 93 9.02 -2.41 1.24
CA SER A 93 8.87 -2.66 2.67
C SER A 93 9.21 -1.37 3.40
N VAL A 94 8.26 -0.83 4.16
CA VAL A 94 8.39 0.43 4.88
C VAL A 94 8.28 0.15 6.37
N LEU A 95 9.29 0.56 7.12
CA LEU A 95 9.30 0.54 8.58
C LEU A 95 9.14 1.96 9.09
N ASN A 96 8.08 2.19 9.86
CA ASN A 96 7.77 3.50 10.43
C ASN A 96 7.63 3.41 11.95
N THR A 97 7.89 4.52 12.64
CA THR A 97 7.59 4.67 14.06
C THR A 97 6.50 5.73 14.22
N VAL A 98 5.35 5.32 14.73
CA VAL A 98 4.22 6.21 15.01
C VAL A 98 4.36 6.69 16.46
N LYS A 99 4.29 8.01 16.65
CA LYS A 99 4.28 8.66 17.96
C LYS A 99 2.96 9.41 18.13
N PRO A 100 2.41 9.49 19.36
CA PRO A 100 1.23 10.29 19.63
C PRO A 100 1.47 11.76 19.26
N LYS A 101 0.42 12.42 18.77
CA LYS A 101 0.42 13.86 18.52
C LYS A 101 0.51 14.56 19.88
N GLU A 102 1.58 15.33 20.10
CA GLU A 102 1.81 16.11 21.34
C GLU A 102 0.68 17.10 21.64
#